data_AF-A0A3C0AC07-F1
#
_entry.id   AF-A0A3C0AC07-F1
#
_cell.length_a   1.000
_cell.length_b   1.000
_cell.length_c   1.000
_cell.angle_alpha   90.00
_cell.angle_beta   90.00
_cell.angle_gamma   90.00
#
_symmetry.space_group_name_H-M   'P 1'
#
loop_
_entity.id
_entity.type
_entity.pdbx_description
1 polymer ?
#
loop_
_entity_poly.entity_id
_entity_poly.type
_entity_poly.pdbx_seq_one_letter_code
_entity_poly.pdbx_strand_id
1 'polypeptide(L)'
;EGSWFYMPSLYPAASFSQTMEILQAQDTLIKEIPEVQNVLGKIGRAESALDPAPAAMVETYVMLKPRAEWREGITARQIWDEINKVATLPGVTPASPLQPIEGRVVMLQSGIKASMAIRVYGDDLEGLSKASLAVAKNLKQNHYVNAGTVNPDIVMGKPYYEFEVDREEAARYGMTTMMVNQIVSAGLGGIDVTTTVEGRERYPIQVRFERSVRKDLDDLRQVSVVTHGGDIVPLERLADVTTTWGPGAINSEDARLVAHVAFSPSGASGDLETVDEVMSALRAARENGTLTFPDGNFELQAVGSFQNQIEANRRLMWIIPTVLLVNLLIIYLSFQDLAIAAIVFSGIPVAFAGGMIAVAWMGVDMNTAVWVGFIALFGIAVDDGVVMATYIQQTLKRRSVTSIADLREAIYEAGLKRIRPCVMTTLTTIFALLPVLISQGRGADVARAMALPVLGGMLVEPFTTFIVPTIYCAYLEFKIRVGLQGHVLCQDQQQSGSQNSSFDPALTGPVS
;
A
#
# COMPACT_ATOMS: atom_id res chain seq x y z
N GLU A 1 6.04 -6.93 -10.69
CA GLU A 1 5.74 -8.35 -10.99
C GLU A 1 5.37 -8.53 -12.46
N GLY A 2 6.37 -8.59 -13.36
CA GLY A 2 6.18 -8.92 -14.78
C GLY A 2 5.29 -7.97 -15.60
N SER A 3 4.73 -6.92 -15.01
CA SER A 3 3.86 -5.95 -15.68
C SER A 3 3.87 -4.61 -14.96
N TRP A 4 3.57 -3.56 -15.72
CA TRP A 4 3.36 -2.19 -15.26
C TRP A 4 1.96 -1.71 -15.65
N PHE A 5 1.41 -0.82 -14.85
CA PHE A 5 0.10 -0.21 -15.07
C PHE A 5 0.29 1.28 -15.32
N TYR A 6 0.17 1.68 -16.58
CA TYR A 6 0.41 3.04 -17.04
C TYR A 6 -0.92 3.78 -17.16
N MET A 7 -1.11 4.81 -16.32
CA MET A 7 -2.35 5.60 -16.26
C MET A 7 -2.02 7.09 -16.42
N PRO A 8 -1.87 7.59 -17.65
CA PRO A 8 -1.74 9.02 -17.88
C PRO A 8 -3.12 9.68 -17.81
N SER A 9 -3.13 10.98 -17.51
CA SER A 9 -4.33 11.82 -17.65
C SER A 9 -4.16 12.76 -18.84
N LEU A 10 -5.24 12.92 -19.60
CA LEU A 10 -5.36 13.94 -20.64
C LEU A 10 -6.22 15.10 -20.15
N TYR A 11 -6.16 16.21 -20.88
CA TYR A 11 -7.05 17.33 -20.64
C TYR A 11 -8.52 16.92 -20.89
N PRO A 12 -9.48 17.31 -20.03
CA PRO A 12 -10.88 16.87 -20.15
C PRO A 12 -11.59 17.23 -21.47
N ALA A 13 -11.09 18.24 -22.19
CA ALA A 13 -11.61 18.62 -23.50
C ALA A 13 -11.22 17.65 -24.64
N ALA A 14 -10.33 16.68 -24.39
CA ALA A 14 -9.92 15.72 -25.40
C ALA A 14 -11.13 14.91 -25.90
N SER A 15 -11.29 14.86 -27.23
CA SER A 15 -12.32 14.03 -27.85
C SER A 15 -11.93 12.56 -27.78
N PHE A 16 -12.91 11.66 -27.76
CA PHE A 16 -12.65 10.21 -27.76
C PHE A 16 -11.75 9.78 -28.93
N SER A 17 -11.93 10.36 -30.11
CA SER A 17 -11.09 10.07 -31.28
C SER A 17 -9.64 10.54 -31.07
N GLN A 18 -9.43 11.73 -30.52
CA GLN A 18 -8.09 12.24 -30.21
C GLN A 18 -7.40 11.38 -29.14
N THR A 19 -8.13 10.99 -28.10
CA THR A 19 -7.61 10.10 -27.06
C THR A 19 -7.26 8.73 -27.64
N MET A 20 -8.01 8.24 -28.64
CA MET A 20 -7.71 7.00 -29.37
C MET A 20 -6.41 7.07 -30.16
N GLU A 21 -6.18 8.18 -30.87
CA GLU A 21 -4.91 8.40 -31.57
C GLU A 21 -3.73 8.44 -30.60
N ILE A 22 -3.90 9.12 -29.45
CA ILE A 22 -2.88 9.20 -28.40
C ILE A 22 -2.60 7.82 -27.82
N LEU A 23 -3.63 7.03 -27.51
CA LEU A 23 -3.45 5.68 -26.99
C LEU A 23 -2.68 4.81 -27.98
N GLN A 24 -3.05 4.82 -29.26
CA GLN A 24 -2.38 4.01 -30.28
C GLN A 24 -0.91 4.40 -30.45
N ALA A 25 -0.63 5.72 -30.42
CA ALA A 25 0.74 6.22 -30.45
C ALA A 25 1.53 5.76 -29.22
N GLN A 26 0.97 5.90 -28.01
CA GLN A 26 1.60 5.45 -26.77
C GLN A 26 1.85 3.93 -26.77
N ASP A 27 0.86 3.13 -27.16
CA ASP A 27 1.00 1.67 -27.20
C ASP A 27 2.09 1.23 -28.16
N THR A 28 2.21 1.91 -29.31
CA THR A 28 3.27 1.65 -30.29
C THR A 28 4.65 2.01 -29.72
N LEU A 29 4.80 3.20 -29.12
CA LEU A 29 6.06 3.65 -28.53
C LEU A 29 6.50 2.77 -27.35
N ILE A 30 5.56 2.33 -26.50
CA ILE A 30 5.86 1.43 -25.39
C ILE A 30 6.28 0.05 -25.92
N LYS A 31 5.65 -0.43 -27.01
CA LYS A 31 5.95 -1.72 -27.63
C LYS A 31 7.35 -1.78 -28.27
N GLU A 32 7.93 -0.64 -28.64
CA GLU A 32 9.31 -0.56 -29.17
C GLU A 32 10.38 -0.87 -28.11
N ILE A 33 10.04 -0.79 -26.81
CA ILE A 33 10.97 -1.10 -25.73
C ILE A 33 11.29 -2.61 -25.74
N PRO A 34 12.58 -3.02 -25.79
CA PRO A 34 12.97 -4.42 -25.95
C PRO A 34 12.41 -5.37 -24.88
N GLU A 35 12.28 -4.89 -23.63
CA GLU A 35 11.78 -5.65 -22.49
C GLU A 35 10.26 -5.84 -22.50
N VAL A 36 9.52 -5.07 -23.30
CA VAL A 36 8.06 -5.14 -23.35
C VAL A 36 7.62 -6.30 -24.24
N GLN A 37 6.82 -7.21 -23.68
CA GLN A 37 6.25 -8.33 -24.42
C GLN A 37 4.95 -7.91 -25.11
N ASN A 38 4.00 -7.32 -24.39
CA ASN A 38 2.69 -6.93 -24.93
C ASN A 38 2.22 -5.63 -24.27
N VAL A 39 1.42 -4.86 -25.01
CA VAL A 39 0.80 -3.63 -24.52
C VAL A 39 -0.68 -3.72 -24.82
N LEU A 40 -1.50 -3.45 -23.81
CA LEU A 40 -2.96 -3.41 -23.93
C LEU A 40 -3.46 -2.08 -23.38
N GLY A 41 -3.65 -1.11 -24.26
CA GLY A 41 -4.31 0.14 -23.97
C GLY A 41 -5.83 0.00 -23.87
N LYS A 42 -6.42 0.71 -22.91
CA LYS A 42 -7.86 0.84 -22.71
C LYS A 42 -8.21 2.32 -22.54
N ILE A 43 -9.26 2.78 -23.23
CA ILE A 43 -9.80 4.14 -23.10
C ILE A 43 -11.17 4.07 -22.48
N GLY A 44 -11.44 4.97 -21.54
CA GLY A 44 -12.72 4.99 -20.84
C GLY A 44 -12.93 3.70 -20.06
N ARG A 45 -14.17 3.20 -20.07
CA ARG A 45 -14.61 2.09 -19.23
C ARG A 45 -14.97 0.83 -20.01
N ALA A 46 -14.78 -0.31 -19.39
CA ALA A 46 -15.47 -1.54 -19.77
C ALA A 46 -16.98 -1.46 -19.43
N GLU A 47 -17.78 -2.34 -20.01
CA GLU A 47 -19.20 -2.52 -19.65
C GLU A 47 -19.35 -3.22 -18.28
N SER A 48 -18.84 -2.57 -17.23
CA SER A 48 -18.89 -3.05 -15.86
C SER A 48 -18.97 -1.88 -14.89
N ALA A 49 -19.76 -2.04 -13.83
CA ALA A 49 -19.86 -1.04 -12.76
C ALA A 49 -18.54 -0.87 -11.96
N LEU A 50 -17.59 -1.81 -12.11
CA LEU A 50 -16.29 -1.76 -11.44
C LEU A 50 -15.31 -0.76 -12.08
N ASP A 51 -15.65 -0.21 -13.25
CA ASP A 51 -14.76 0.63 -14.03
C ASP A 51 -15.41 2.00 -14.33
N PRO A 52 -15.19 3.01 -13.46
CA PRO A 52 -15.75 4.34 -13.64
C PRO A 52 -14.89 5.25 -14.52
N ALA A 53 -13.92 4.73 -15.28
CA ALA A 53 -12.97 5.55 -16.02
C ALA A 53 -13.66 6.42 -17.11
N PRO A 54 -13.42 7.75 -17.12
CA PRO A 54 -13.99 8.65 -18.11
C PRO A 54 -13.31 8.48 -19.48
N ALA A 55 -13.96 8.95 -20.55
CA ALA A 55 -13.47 8.82 -21.92
C ALA A 55 -12.09 9.48 -22.19
N ALA A 56 -11.71 10.49 -21.41
CA ALA A 56 -10.41 11.15 -21.51
C ALA A 56 -9.30 10.42 -20.71
N MET A 57 -9.60 9.27 -20.13
CA MET A 57 -8.66 8.47 -19.34
C MET A 57 -8.18 7.27 -20.13
N VAL A 58 -6.88 7.03 -20.00
CA VAL A 58 -6.21 5.88 -20.58
C VAL A 58 -5.69 5.01 -19.44
N GLU A 59 -5.90 3.71 -19.57
CA GLU A 59 -5.29 2.70 -18.73
C GLU A 59 -4.58 1.68 -19.63
N THR A 60 -3.25 1.62 -19.55
CA THR A 60 -2.45 0.71 -20.37
C THR A 60 -1.78 -0.34 -19.49
N TYR A 61 -2.04 -1.61 -19.79
CA TYR A 61 -1.35 -2.75 -19.19
C TYR A 61 -0.12 -3.07 -20.02
N VAL A 62 1.06 -2.90 -19.44
CA VAL A 62 2.35 -3.18 -20.08
C VAL A 62 2.89 -4.49 -19.52
N MET A 63 2.87 -5.55 -20.32
CA MET A 63 3.40 -6.86 -19.95
C MET A 63 4.88 -6.94 -20.35
N LEU A 64 5.75 -7.25 -19.39
CA LEU A 64 7.18 -7.41 -19.61
C LEU A 64 7.54 -8.86 -19.95
N LYS A 65 8.60 -9.03 -20.74
CA LYS A 65 9.23 -10.33 -20.98
C LYS A 65 9.78 -10.93 -19.68
N PRO A 66 10.01 -12.25 -19.62
CA PRO A 66 10.77 -12.87 -18.53
C PRO A 66 12.11 -12.15 -18.29
N ARG A 67 12.51 -12.01 -17.02
CA ARG A 67 13.71 -11.27 -16.63
C ARG A 67 15.00 -11.77 -17.28
N ALA A 68 15.05 -13.05 -17.67
CA ALA A 68 16.17 -13.64 -18.38
C ALA A 68 16.38 -13.08 -19.80
N GLU A 69 15.38 -12.44 -20.38
CA GLU A 69 15.43 -11.86 -21.73
C GLU A 69 15.70 -10.35 -21.72
N TRP A 70 15.93 -9.76 -20.53
CA TRP A 70 16.18 -8.32 -20.41
C TRP A 70 17.62 -8.00 -20.82
N ARG A 71 17.85 -6.76 -21.29
CA ARG A 71 19.22 -6.25 -21.50
C ARG A 71 20.00 -6.32 -20.17
N GLU A 72 21.30 -6.58 -20.27
CA GLU A 72 22.17 -6.71 -19.09
C GLU A 72 22.17 -5.43 -18.25
N GLY A 73 22.11 -5.60 -16.92
CA GLY A 73 22.16 -4.50 -15.96
C GLY A 73 20.86 -3.68 -15.82
N ILE A 74 19.80 -3.99 -16.59
CA ILE A 74 18.55 -3.26 -16.51
C ILE A 74 17.69 -3.72 -15.33
N THR A 75 17.18 -2.73 -14.59
CA THR A 75 16.24 -2.92 -13.49
C THR A 75 14.80 -2.65 -13.94
N ALA A 76 13.83 -3.23 -13.24
CA ALA A 76 12.41 -2.98 -13.51
C ALA A 76 12.06 -1.48 -13.45
N ARG A 77 12.76 -0.73 -12.59
CA ARG A 77 12.55 0.71 -12.45
C ARG A 77 13.06 1.51 -13.64
N GLN A 78 14.22 1.16 -14.18
CA GLN A 78 14.74 1.80 -15.39
C GLN A 78 13.83 1.55 -16.60
N ILE A 79 13.24 0.35 -16.71
CA ILE A 79 12.23 0.06 -17.74
C ILE A 79 11.02 0.99 -17.58
N TRP A 80 10.55 1.20 -16.35
CA TRP A 80 9.46 2.15 -16.09
C TRP A 80 9.82 3.58 -16.50
N ASP A 81 11.01 4.05 -16.15
CA ASP A 81 11.45 5.40 -16.50
C ASP A 81 11.58 5.56 -18.04
N GLU A 82 11.98 4.51 -18.75
CA GLU A 82 11.99 4.46 -20.22
C GLU A 82 10.56 4.49 -20.80
N ILE A 83 9.63 3.68 -20.27
CA ILE A 83 8.20 3.71 -20.62
C ILE A 83 7.64 5.11 -20.46
N ASN A 84 7.86 5.74 -19.30
CA ASN A 84 7.31 7.05 -19.00
C ASN A 84 7.92 8.12 -19.92
N LYS A 85 9.20 8.02 -20.25
CA LYS A 85 9.89 8.93 -21.18
C LYS A 85 9.31 8.86 -22.60
N VAL A 86 9.08 7.66 -23.13
CA VAL A 86 8.56 7.51 -24.50
C VAL A 86 7.05 7.81 -24.59
N ALA A 87 6.30 7.48 -23.54
CA ALA A 87 4.85 7.66 -23.52
C ALA A 87 4.39 9.09 -23.16
N THR A 88 5.29 9.95 -22.67
CA THR A 88 4.98 11.35 -22.36
C THR A 88 4.91 12.19 -23.64
N LEU A 89 3.70 12.29 -24.20
CA LEU A 89 3.37 13.12 -25.35
C LEU A 89 2.92 14.54 -24.92
N PRO A 90 2.97 15.54 -25.83
CA PRO A 90 2.44 16.87 -25.53
C PRO A 90 0.97 16.83 -25.07
N GLY A 91 0.68 17.46 -23.93
CA GLY A 91 -0.67 17.48 -23.36
C GLY A 91 -1.05 16.25 -22.53
N VAL A 92 -0.12 15.30 -22.34
CA VAL A 92 -0.29 14.11 -21.51
C VAL A 92 0.60 14.19 -20.28
N THR A 93 0.05 13.93 -19.10
CA THR A 93 0.83 13.91 -17.86
C THR A 93 1.60 12.60 -17.70
N PRO A 94 2.87 12.62 -17.24
CA PRO A 94 3.59 11.42 -16.82
C PRO A 94 2.79 10.63 -15.77
N ALA A 95 2.84 9.31 -15.85
CA ALA A 95 2.15 8.45 -14.89
C ALA A 95 3.01 8.16 -13.66
N SER A 96 2.35 7.74 -12.58
CA SER A 96 3.02 7.22 -11.39
C SER A 96 3.35 5.72 -11.56
N PRO A 97 4.47 5.25 -10.98
CA PRO A 97 4.94 3.87 -11.09
C PRO A 97 4.04 2.92 -10.28
N LEU A 98 3.07 2.27 -10.94
CA LEU A 98 2.15 1.35 -10.30
C LEU A 98 2.10 0.02 -11.03
N GLN A 99 1.93 -1.07 -10.30
CA GLN A 99 1.61 -2.38 -10.86
C GLN A 99 0.09 -2.59 -10.88
N PRO A 100 -0.46 -3.49 -11.72
CA PRO A 100 -1.92 -3.63 -11.86
C PRO A 100 -2.66 -3.93 -10.54
N ILE A 101 -2.14 -4.88 -9.74
CA ILE A 101 -2.76 -5.25 -8.45
C ILE A 101 -2.63 -4.10 -7.45
N GLU A 102 -1.42 -3.57 -7.31
CA GLU A 102 -1.11 -2.45 -6.43
C GLU A 102 -1.97 -1.22 -6.76
N GLY A 103 -2.03 -0.82 -8.03
CA GLY A 103 -2.80 0.32 -8.50
C GLY A 103 -4.29 0.17 -8.18
N ARG A 104 -4.88 -1.02 -8.37
CA ARG A 104 -6.29 -1.26 -8.02
C ARG A 104 -6.51 -1.25 -6.51
N VAL A 105 -5.60 -1.82 -5.72
CA VAL A 105 -5.69 -1.78 -4.25
C VAL A 105 -5.59 -0.33 -3.75
N VAL A 106 -4.64 0.45 -4.27
CA VAL A 106 -4.47 1.87 -3.92
C VAL A 106 -5.72 2.67 -4.27
N MET A 107 -6.27 2.48 -5.48
CA MET A 107 -7.51 3.16 -5.91
C MET A 107 -8.71 2.77 -5.03
N LEU A 108 -8.86 1.50 -4.66
CA LEU A 108 -9.94 1.05 -3.78
C LEU A 108 -9.81 1.61 -2.36
N GLN A 109 -8.59 1.82 -1.89
CA GLN A 109 -8.33 2.31 -0.53
C GLN A 109 -8.45 3.83 -0.42
N SER A 110 -7.90 4.55 -1.39
CA SER A 110 -7.72 6.01 -1.31
C SER A 110 -8.57 6.80 -2.30
N GLY A 111 -9.14 6.16 -3.32
CA GLY A 111 -9.87 6.79 -4.41
C GLY A 111 -8.97 7.43 -5.49
N ILE A 112 -7.65 7.45 -5.30
CA ILE A 112 -6.69 8.14 -6.17
C ILE A 112 -5.82 7.18 -6.99
N LYS A 113 -5.27 7.69 -8.10
CA LYS A 113 -4.49 6.92 -9.10
C LYS A 113 -2.98 7.10 -8.94
N ALA A 114 -2.54 7.46 -7.75
CA ALA A 114 -1.14 7.68 -7.39
C ALA A 114 -0.91 7.19 -5.95
N SER A 115 0.36 7.05 -5.55
CA SER A 115 0.71 6.67 -4.17
C SER A 115 0.26 7.72 -3.15
N MET A 116 0.27 9.00 -3.55
CA MET A 116 -0.13 10.14 -2.72
C MET A 116 -0.96 11.16 -3.50
N ALA A 117 -1.83 11.86 -2.80
CA ALA A 117 -2.51 13.06 -3.27
C ALA A 117 -2.86 14.00 -2.13
N ILE A 118 -3.10 15.27 -2.47
CA ILE A 118 -3.81 16.21 -1.61
C ILE A 118 -5.26 16.29 -2.07
N ARG A 119 -6.19 15.93 -1.18
CA ARG A 119 -7.62 16.24 -1.33
C ARG A 119 -7.83 17.71 -1.02
N VAL A 120 -8.44 18.41 -1.96
CA VAL A 120 -8.92 19.77 -1.80
C VAL A 120 -10.44 19.66 -1.71
N TYR A 121 -11.02 20.03 -0.58
CA TYR A 121 -12.47 20.19 -0.45
C TYR A 121 -12.87 21.64 -0.68
N GLY A 122 -14.04 21.86 -1.28
CA GLY A 122 -14.61 23.18 -1.49
C GLY A 122 -16.11 23.11 -1.71
N ASP A 123 -16.78 24.27 -1.69
CA ASP A 123 -18.22 24.38 -1.84
C ASP A 123 -18.65 24.60 -3.31
N ASP A 124 -17.74 25.06 -4.16
CA ASP A 124 -18.00 25.43 -5.56
C ASP A 124 -16.97 24.81 -6.52
N LEU A 125 -17.41 24.44 -7.74
CA LEU A 125 -16.56 23.76 -8.72
C LEU A 125 -15.48 24.68 -9.32
N GLU A 126 -15.80 25.96 -9.54
CA GLU A 126 -14.85 26.91 -10.12
C GLU A 126 -13.73 27.23 -9.13
N GLY A 127 -14.08 27.49 -7.87
CA GLY A 127 -13.15 27.71 -6.78
C GLY A 127 -12.27 26.50 -6.54
N LEU A 128 -12.86 25.30 -6.55
CA LEU A 128 -12.14 24.03 -6.46
C LEU A 128 -11.13 23.83 -7.61
N SER A 129 -11.52 24.19 -8.83
CA SER A 129 -10.61 24.15 -10.00
C SER A 129 -9.42 25.11 -9.84
N LYS A 130 -9.65 26.32 -9.34
CA LYS A 130 -8.57 27.30 -9.09
C LYS A 130 -7.67 26.86 -7.94
N ALA A 131 -8.25 26.36 -6.86
CA ALA A 131 -7.53 25.88 -5.68
C ALA A 131 -6.63 24.67 -6.00
N SER A 132 -7.14 23.67 -6.71
CA SER A 132 -6.37 22.48 -7.13
C SER A 132 -5.19 22.85 -8.03
N LEU A 133 -5.37 23.75 -8.99
CA LEU A 133 -4.28 24.26 -9.83
C LEU A 133 -3.23 25.05 -9.03
N ALA A 134 -3.66 25.85 -8.05
CA ALA A 134 -2.77 26.61 -7.18
C ALA A 134 -1.94 25.68 -6.29
N VAL A 135 -2.56 24.67 -5.68
CA VAL A 135 -1.88 23.61 -4.91
C VAL A 135 -0.88 22.89 -5.82
N ALA A 136 -1.27 22.46 -7.02
CA ALA A 136 -0.36 21.81 -7.95
C ALA A 136 0.86 22.67 -8.32
N LYS A 137 0.67 23.98 -8.51
CA LYS A 137 1.78 24.91 -8.79
C LYS A 137 2.76 25.00 -7.62
N ASN A 138 2.26 25.04 -6.38
CA ASN A 138 3.09 25.06 -5.18
C ASN A 138 3.82 23.72 -4.98
N LEU A 139 3.13 22.59 -5.15
CA LEU A 139 3.73 21.25 -5.05
C LEU A 139 4.89 21.05 -6.02
N LYS A 140 4.80 21.58 -7.25
CA LYS A 140 5.89 21.51 -8.24
C LYS A 140 7.16 22.24 -7.81
N GLN A 141 7.09 23.15 -6.84
CA GLN A 141 8.24 23.88 -6.31
C GLN A 141 8.90 23.16 -5.12
N ASN A 142 8.22 22.16 -4.55
CA ASN A 142 8.71 21.45 -3.37
C ASN A 142 9.74 20.38 -3.77
N HIS A 143 10.91 20.38 -3.11
CA HIS A 143 12.00 19.44 -3.37
C HIS A 143 11.66 17.97 -3.04
N TYR A 144 10.72 17.74 -2.12
CA TYR A 144 10.29 16.40 -1.71
C TYR A 144 9.31 15.76 -2.70
N VAL A 145 8.86 16.50 -3.72
CA VAL A 145 7.88 16.04 -4.70
C VAL A 145 8.51 15.94 -6.08
N ASN A 146 8.20 14.86 -6.81
CA ASN A 146 8.55 14.78 -8.22
C ASN A 146 7.61 15.68 -9.04
N ALA A 147 8.09 16.88 -9.38
CA ALA A 147 7.32 17.90 -10.09
C ALA A 147 6.69 17.42 -11.42
N GLY A 148 7.31 16.45 -12.09
CA GLY A 148 6.79 15.87 -13.34
C GLY A 148 5.55 14.99 -13.15
N THR A 149 5.36 14.45 -11.95
CA THR A 149 4.23 13.57 -11.61
C THR A 149 3.04 14.30 -11.00
N VAL A 150 3.18 15.61 -10.71
CA VAL A 150 2.12 16.41 -10.10
C VAL A 150 0.99 16.62 -11.09
N ASN A 151 -0.17 16.04 -10.78
CA ASN A 151 -1.35 16.01 -11.64
C ASN A 151 -2.61 16.43 -10.85
N PRO A 152 -3.09 17.67 -11.02
CA PRO A 152 -4.37 18.09 -10.47
C PRO A 152 -5.54 17.56 -11.29
N ASP A 153 -6.61 17.13 -10.61
CA ASP A 153 -7.91 16.93 -11.23
C ASP A 153 -8.37 18.25 -11.85
N ILE A 154 -8.60 18.24 -13.16
CA ILE A 154 -9.12 19.39 -13.90
C ILE A 154 -10.64 19.35 -13.76
N VAL A 155 -11.15 20.02 -12.72
CA VAL A 155 -12.58 20.05 -12.40
C VAL A 155 -13.36 20.71 -13.53
N MET A 156 -12.96 21.92 -13.95
CA MET A 156 -13.53 22.67 -15.05
C MET A 156 -12.61 22.60 -16.28
N GLY A 157 -13.17 22.41 -17.47
CA GLY A 157 -12.36 22.36 -18.70
C GLY A 157 -12.91 21.45 -19.79
N LYS A 158 -14.17 21.03 -19.71
CA LYS A 158 -14.85 20.31 -20.78
C LYS A 158 -15.81 21.27 -21.50
N PRO A 159 -15.76 21.40 -22.84
CA PRO A 159 -16.71 22.23 -23.56
C PRO A 159 -18.09 21.58 -23.60
N TYR A 160 -19.13 22.37 -23.37
CA TYR A 160 -20.53 21.99 -23.46
C TYR A 160 -21.25 22.88 -24.47
N TYR A 161 -22.18 22.29 -25.20
CA TYR A 161 -23.23 23.01 -25.91
C TYR A 161 -24.48 23.00 -25.03
N GLU A 162 -24.90 24.16 -24.59
CA GLU A 162 -26.08 24.34 -23.74
C GLU A 162 -27.25 24.83 -24.59
N PHE A 163 -28.36 24.10 -24.51
CA PHE A 163 -29.60 24.40 -25.23
C PHE A 163 -30.58 25.01 -24.23
N GLU A 164 -30.79 26.32 -24.32
CA GLU A 164 -31.77 27.01 -23.50
C GLU A 164 -33.07 27.18 -24.29
N VAL A 165 -34.10 26.43 -23.88
CA VAL A 165 -35.39 26.46 -24.57
C VAL A 165 -36.11 27.78 -24.27
N ASP A 166 -36.43 28.54 -25.33
CA ASP A 166 -37.29 29.70 -25.22
C ASP A 166 -38.73 29.24 -25.00
N ARG A 167 -39.20 29.40 -23.76
CA ARG A 167 -40.53 28.93 -23.35
C ARG A 167 -41.65 29.74 -24.00
N GLU A 168 -41.43 31.01 -24.28
CA GLU A 168 -42.46 31.88 -24.87
C GLU A 168 -42.65 31.56 -26.34
N GLU A 169 -41.56 31.44 -27.10
CA GLU A 169 -41.62 31.05 -28.51
C GLU A 169 -42.08 29.61 -28.69
N ALA A 170 -41.58 28.65 -27.89
CA ALA A 170 -42.05 27.27 -27.96
C ALA A 170 -43.57 27.16 -27.70
N ALA A 171 -44.10 27.94 -26.76
CA ALA A 171 -45.54 27.93 -26.46
C ALA A 171 -46.40 28.44 -27.63
N ARG A 172 -45.91 29.39 -28.44
CA ARG A 172 -46.62 29.89 -29.64
C ARG A 172 -46.87 28.79 -30.66
N TYR A 173 -45.94 27.84 -30.75
CA TYR A 173 -46.05 26.68 -31.63
C TYR A 173 -46.68 25.45 -30.94
N GLY A 174 -47.27 25.62 -29.76
CA GLY A 174 -47.89 24.54 -29.00
C GLY A 174 -46.90 23.49 -28.50
N MET A 175 -45.61 23.84 -28.36
CA MET A 175 -44.56 22.93 -27.93
C MET A 175 -44.23 23.10 -26.45
N THR A 176 -44.02 21.99 -25.76
CA THR A 176 -43.49 22.01 -24.38
C THR A 176 -41.97 21.94 -24.38
N THR A 177 -41.34 22.38 -23.29
CA THR A 177 -39.89 22.25 -23.08
C THR A 177 -39.43 20.79 -23.17
N MET A 178 -40.24 19.85 -22.68
CA MET A 178 -39.97 18.42 -22.80
C MET A 178 -39.92 17.97 -24.26
N MET A 179 -40.82 18.46 -25.12
CA MET A 179 -40.81 18.10 -26.54
C MET A 179 -39.55 18.62 -27.23
N VAL A 180 -39.18 19.88 -27.00
CA VAL A 180 -37.94 20.46 -27.56
C VAL A 180 -36.71 19.68 -27.09
N ASN A 181 -36.63 19.37 -25.79
CA ASN A 181 -35.52 18.57 -25.24
C ASN A 181 -35.47 17.14 -25.79
N GLN A 182 -36.62 16.51 -26.05
CA GLN A 182 -36.68 15.19 -26.69
C GLN A 182 -36.15 15.24 -28.12
N ILE A 183 -36.48 16.29 -28.89
CA ILE A 183 -35.97 16.48 -30.25
C ILE A 183 -34.46 16.69 -30.24
N VAL A 184 -33.95 17.52 -29.34
CA VAL A 184 -32.49 17.73 -29.19
C VAL A 184 -31.80 16.43 -28.77
N SER A 185 -32.36 15.69 -27.81
CA SER A 185 -31.81 14.42 -27.33
C SER A 185 -31.79 13.34 -28.42
N ALA A 186 -32.90 13.17 -29.13
CA ALA A 186 -33.02 12.24 -30.26
C ALA A 186 -32.10 12.65 -31.42
N GLY A 187 -32.10 13.94 -31.78
CA GLY A 187 -31.33 14.47 -32.89
C GLY A 187 -29.83 14.37 -32.69
N LEU A 188 -29.33 14.82 -31.53
CA LEU A 188 -27.90 14.89 -31.24
C LEU A 188 -27.35 13.64 -30.59
N GLY A 189 -27.92 13.22 -29.46
CA GLY A 189 -27.46 12.07 -28.68
C GLY A 189 -27.79 10.75 -29.34
N GLY A 190 -28.95 10.71 -30.01
CA GLY A 190 -29.59 9.48 -30.43
C GLY A 190 -30.34 8.86 -29.24
N ILE A 191 -31.58 8.47 -29.46
CA ILE A 191 -32.38 7.77 -28.44
C ILE A 191 -32.66 6.34 -28.90
N ASP A 192 -32.56 5.40 -27.97
CA ASP A 192 -32.93 4.01 -28.20
C ASP A 192 -34.47 3.92 -28.18
N VAL A 193 -35.06 3.64 -29.34
CA VAL A 193 -36.53 3.62 -29.52
C VAL A 193 -37.09 2.24 -29.17
N THR A 194 -36.38 1.18 -29.55
CA THR A 194 -36.74 -0.20 -29.25
C THR A 194 -35.52 -1.11 -29.35
N THR A 195 -35.67 -2.41 -29.13
CA THR A 195 -34.60 -3.39 -29.28
C THR A 195 -35.03 -4.50 -30.24
N THR A 196 -34.12 -4.98 -31.08
CA THR A 196 -34.33 -6.21 -31.86
C THR A 196 -34.16 -7.42 -30.94
N VAL A 197 -34.87 -8.50 -31.29
CA VAL A 197 -34.79 -9.78 -30.58
C VAL A 197 -34.23 -10.82 -31.52
N GLU A 198 -32.95 -11.14 -31.35
CA GLU A 198 -32.19 -12.09 -32.18
C GLU A 198 -31.77 -13.27 -31.30
N GLY A 199 -32.74 -14.15 -31.00
CA GLY A 199 -32.54 -15.27 -30.07
C GLY A 199 -32.35 -14.81 -28.62
N ARG A 200 -31.13 -14.99 -28.08
CA ARG A 200 -30.76 -14.49 -26.74
C ARG A 200 -30.14 -13.09 -26.78
N GLU A 201 -29.74 -12.62 -27.95
CA GLU A 201 -29.12 -11.32 -28.14
C GLU A 201 -30.19 -10.24 -28.30
N ARG A 202 -29.85 -9.03 -27.87
CA ARG A 202 -30.72 -7.85 -27.90
C ARG A 202 -29.88 -6.69 -28.39
N TYR A 203 -30.30 -6.04 -29.47
CA TYR A 203 -29.60 -4.88 -30.03
C TYR A 203 -30.51 -3.65 -30.02
N PRO A 204 -30.04 -2.47 -29.58
CA PRO A 204 -30.83 -1.26 -29.60
C PRO A 204 -31.02 -0.72 -31.03
N ILE A 205 -32.23 -0.26 -31.33
CA ILE A 205 -32.54 0.53 -32.53
C ILE A 205 -32.56 2.00 -32.12
N GLN A 206 -31.60 2.77 -32.62
CA GLN A 206 -31.44 4.19 -32.29
C GLN A 206 -31.94 5.08 -33.43
N VAL A 207 -32.67 6.16 -33.09
CA VAL A 207 -33.03 7.24 -34.02
C VAL A 207 -32.16 8.45 -33.74
N ARG A 208 -31.55 9.00 -34.79
CA ARG A 208 -30.61 10.13 -34.70
C ARG A 208 -30.56 10.93 -36.00
N PHE A 209 -30.22 12.22 -35.93
CA PHE A 209 -29.97 13.01 -37.14
C PHE A 209 -28.69 12.56 -37.85
N GLU A 210 -28.69 12.78 -39.17
CA GLU A 210 -27.52 12.54 -40.01
C GLU A 210 -26.33 13.37 -39.50
N ARG A 211 -25.12 12.81 -39.61
CA ARG A 211 -23.90 13.43 -39.08
C ARG A 211 -23.64 14.82 -39.67
N SER A 212 -23.97 15.04 -40.95
CA SER A 212 -23.80 16.33 -41.65
C SER A 212 -24.49 17.47 -40.90
N VAL A 213 -25.72 17.25 -40.45
CA VAL A 213 -26.58 18.25 -39.81
C VAL A 213 -26.15 18.60 -38.38
N ARG A 214 -25.39 17.73 -37.72
CA ARG A 214 -24.95 17.87 -36.32
C ARG A 214 -23.43 18.00 -36.15
N LYS A 215 -22.72 18.22 -37.25
CA LYS A 215 -21.27 18.39 -37.24
C LYS A 215 -20.90 19.79 -36.76
N ASP A 216 -21.60 20.78 -37.30
CA ASP A 216 -21.34 22.19 -37.09
C ASP A 216 -22.53 22.84 -36.36
N LEU A 217 -22.24 23.82 -35.51
CA LEU A 217 -23.25 24.44 -34.63
C LEU A 217 -24.29 25.24 -35.44
N ASP A 218 -23.86 25.88 -36.52
CA ASP A 218 -24.75 26.69 -37.37
C ASP A 218 -25.74 25.83 -38.15
N ASP A 219 -25.33 24.66 -38.62
CA ASP A 219 -26.22 23.69 -39.27
C ASP A 219 -27.27 23.17 -38.27
N LEU A 220 -26.86 22.94 -37.03
CA LEU A 220 -27.74 22.48 -35.96
C LEU A 220 -28.84 23.50 -35.63
N ARG A 221 -28.50 24.80 -35.66
CA ARG A 221 -29.46 25.89 -35.44
C ARG A 221 -30.56 25.94 -36.50
N GLN A 222 -30.22 25.57 -37.73
CA GLN A 222 -31.14 25.58 -38.87
C GLN A 222 -31.97 24.29 -39.01
N VAL A 223 -31.79 23.32 -38.10
CA VAL A 223 -32.54 22.07 -38.15
C VAL A 223 -34.03 22.32 -38.08
N SER A 224 -34.74 21.87 -39.10
CA SER A 224 -36.18 21.98 -39.19
C SER A 224 -36.86 20.99 -38.23
N VAL A 225 -37.62 21.54 -37.29
CA VAL A 225 -38.44 20.81 -36.33
C VAL A 225 -39.90 20.93 -36.75
N VAL A 226 -40.59 19.79 -36.83
CA VAL A 226 -42.03 19.77 -37.10
C VAL A 226 -42.79 19.87 -35.78
N THR A 227 -43.60 20.92 -35.64
CA THR A 227 -44.40 21.18 -34.44
C THR A 227 -45.65 20.30 -34.43
N HIS A 228 -46.33 20.20 -33.29
CA HIS A 228 -47.60 19.46 -33.22
C HIS A 228 -48.69 20.06 -34.11
N GLY A 229 -48.63 21.38 -34.36
CA GLY A 229 -49.51 22.09 -35.29
C GLY A 229 -49.22 21.82 -36.77
N GLY A 230 -48.12 21.12 -37.09
CA GLY A 230 -47.67 20.85 -38.46
C GLY A 230 -46.79 21.94 -39.05
N ASP A 231 -46.46 22.99 -38.27
CA ASP A 231 -45.53 24.03 -38.68
C ASP A 231 -44.11 23.48 -38.73
N ILE A 232 -43.30 24.01 -39.64
CA ILE A 232 -41.88 23.68 -39.75
C ILE A 232 -41.10 24.88 -39.24
N VAL A 233 -40.44 24.71 -38.10
CA VAL A 233 -39.74 25.79 -37.38
C VAL A 233 -38.28 25.39 -37.19
N PRO A 234 -37.31 26.26 -37.52
CA PRO A 234 -35.91 25.94 -37.27
C PRO A 234 -35.61 25.93 -35.76
N LEU A 235 -34.67 25.09 -35.33
CA LEU A 235 -34.36 24.89 -33.92
C LEU A 235 -33.97 26.18 -33.20
N GLU A 236 -33.29 27.11 -33.88
CA GLU A 236 -32.90 28.42 -33.35
C GLU A 236 -34.07 29.29 -32.86
N ARG A 237 -35.30 29.03 -33.35
CA ARG A 237 -36.51 29.73 -32.90
C ARG A 237 -37.09 29.16 -31.63
N LEU A 238 -36.75 27.91 -31.31
CA LEU A 238 -37.27 27.17 -30.16
C LEU A 238 -36.27 27.10 -29.01
N ALA A 239 -34.96 27.15 -29.31
CA ALA A 239 -33.90 27.12 -28.32
C ALA A 239 -32.69 27.95 -28.77
N ASP A 240 -32.10 28.70 -27.85
CA ASP A 240 -30.79 29.30 -28.03
C ASP A 240 -29.70 28.26 -27.73
N VAL A 241 -28.60 28.33 -28.47
CA VAL A 241 -27.48 27.39 -28.33
C VAL A 241 -26.22 28.17 -28.02
N THR A 242 -25.73 28.01 -26.79
CA THR A 242 -24.52 28.67 -26.30
C THR A 242 -23.41 27.64 -26.06
N THR A 243 -22.16 28.09 -26.18
CA THR A 243 -20.99 27.26 -25.84
C THR A 243 -20.46 27.71 -24.50
N THR A 244 -20.41 26.78 -23.54
CA THR A 244 -19.93 27.05 -22.18
C THR A 244 -18.87 26.03 -21.77
N TRP A 245 -18.07 26.37 -20.77
CA TRP A 245 -17.12 25.45 -20.15
C TRP A 245 -17.74 24.89 -18.89
N GLY A 246 -17.86 23.57 -18.83
CA GLY A 246 -18.44 22.86 -17.70
C GLY A 246 -17.48 21.86 -17.08
N PRO A 247 -17.94 21.16 -16.04
CA PRO A 247 -17.14 20.17 -15.36
C PRO A 247 -16.94 18.92 -16.22
N GLY A 248 -15.72 18.36 -16.20
CA GLY A 248 -15.41 17.11 -16.89
C GLY A 248 -15.91 15.88 -16.13
N ALA A 249 -15.70 15.89 -14.82
CA ALA A 249 -16.21 14.96 -13.84
C ALA A 249 -16.43 15.70 -12.52
N ILE A 250 -17.44 15.31 -11.76
CA ILE A 250 -17.71 15.85 -10.42
C ILE A 250 -17.42 14.74 -9.43
N ASN A 251 -16.37 14.92 -8.61
CA ASN A 251 -16.00 13.98 -7.57
C ASN A 251 -16.54 14.48 -6.23
N SER A 252 -17.08 13.56 -5.43
CA SER A 252 -17.56 13.86 -4.09
C SER A 252 -17.17 12.75 -3.12
N GLU A 253 -16.69 13.14 -1.94
CA GLU A 253 -16.44 12.25 -0.80
C GLU A 253 -17.25 12.75 0.39
N ASP A 254 -17.98 11.86 1.08
CA ASP A 254 -18.85 12.20 2.21
C ASP A 254 -19.80 13.39 1.96
N ALA A 255 -20.37 13.42 0.75
CA ALA A 255 -21.26 14.48 0.25
C ALA A 255 -20.62 15.88 0.12
N ARG A 256 -19.29 15.99 0.18
CA ARG A 256 -18.54 17.23 -0.11
C ARG A 256 -17.83 17.12 -1.46
N LEU A 257 -17.78 18.21 -2.21
CA LEU A 257 -17.03 18.25 -3.47
C LEU A 257 -15.54 18.17 -3.18
N VAL A 258 -14.83 17.35 -3.95
CA VAL A 258 -13.40 17.11 -3.77
C VAL A 258 -12.67 17.12 -5.11
N ALA A 259 -11.48 17.69 -5.12
CA ALA A 259 -10.51 17.57 -6.21
C ALA A 259 -9.21 17.00 -5.66
N HIS A 260 -8.60 16.09 -6.41
CA HIS A 260 -7.35 15.47 -6.02
C HIS A 260 -6.19 16.13 -6.74
N VAL A 261 -5.11 16.39 -6.02
CA VAL A 261 -3.82 16.74 -6.62
C VAL A 261 -2.86 15.60 -6.35
N ALA A 262 -2.76 14.69 -7.31
CA ALA A 262 -1.93 13.49 -7.23
C ALA A 262 -0.46 13.83 -7.45
N PHE A 263 0.44 13.16 -6.73
CA PHE A 263 1.88 13.31 -6.89
C PHE A 263 2.63 12.06 -6.40
N SER A 264 3.86 11.89 -6.87
CA SER A 264 4.81 10.92 -6.31
C SER A 264 5.91 11.63 -5.52
N PRO A 265 6.42 11.02 -4.43
CA PRO A 265 7.58 11.55 -3.71
C PRO A 265 8.83 11.55 -4.60
N SER A 266 9.78 12.45 -4.33
CA SER A 266 11.07 12.50 -5.03
C SER A 266 12.03 11.39 -4.60
N GLY A 267 11.75 10.72 -3.47
CA GLY A 267 12.63 9.73 -2.86
C GLY A 267 13.72 10.33 -1.96
N ALA A 268 13.67 11.64 -1.68
CA ALA A 268 14.61 12.32 -0.79
C ALA A 268 14.40 11.97 0.70
N SER A 269 13.18 11.62 1.09
CA SER A 269 12.77 11.26 2.44
C SER A 269 11.69 10.18 2.42
N GLY A 270 11.35 9.65 3.59
CA GLY A 270 10.28 8.66 3.71
C GLY A 270 8.92 9.23 3.30
N ASP A 271 7.98 8.36 2.93
CA ASP A 271 6.65 8.75 2.47
C ASP A 271 5.90 9.64 3.47
N LEU A 272 6.02 9.30 4.75
CA LEU A 272 5.35 9.99 5.85
C LEU A 272 5.96 11.38 6.13
N GLU A 273 7.28 11.48 6.03
CA GLU A 273 8.03 12.73 6.18
C GLU A 273 7.75 13.68 5.01
N THR A 274 7.69 13.14 3.79
CA THR A 274 7.31 13.89 2.59
C THR A 274 5.94 14.53 2.74
N VAL A 275 4.95 13.78 3.25
CA VAL A 275 3.58 14.30 3.41
C VAL A 275 3.51 15.38 4.49
N ASP A 276 4.17 15.18 5.63
CA ASP A 276 4.16 16.16 6.72
C ASP A 276 4.80 17.49 6.27
N GLU A 277 5.90 17.40 5.52
CA GLU A 277 6.58 18.58 4.97
C GLU A 277 5.81 19.24 3.83
N VAL A 278 5.11 18.47 3.00
CA VAL A 278 4.19 19.03 1.99
C VAL A 278 3.05 19.77 2.66
N MET A 279 2.45 19.20 3.71
CA MET A 279 1.34 19.82 4.44
C MET A 279 1.81 21.05 5.23
N SER A 280 3.00 21.02 5.82
CA SER A 280 3.60 22.17 6.50
C SER A 280 3.88 23.30 5.50
N ALA A 281 4.44 23.00 4.33
CA ALA A 281 4.71 23.95 3.26
C ALA A 281 3.43 24.58 2.71
N LEU A 282 2.37 23.79 2.50
CA LEU A 282 1.08 24.31 2.04
C LEU A 282 0.41 25.23 3.07
N ARG A 283 0.52 24.89 4.37
CA ARG A 283 0.04 25.76 5.46
C ARG A 283 0.82 27.06 5.53
N ALA A 284 2.15 27.00 5.49
CA ALA A 284 3.02 28.18 5.47
C ALA A 284 2.76 29.05 4.22
N ALA A 285 2.52 28.44 3.07
CA ALA A 285 2.17 29.17 1.84
C ALA A 285 0.81 29.88 1.96
N ARG A 286 -0.15 29.26 2.66
CA ARG A 286 -1.46 29.88 2.97
C ARG A 286 -1.31 31.05 3.94
N GLU A 287 -0.48 30.92 4.96
CA GLU A 287 -0.21 31.97 5.95
C GLU A 287 0.56 33.16 5.36
N ASN A 288 1.55 32.89 4.50
CA ASN A 288 2.35 33.92 3.83
C ASN A 288 1.64 34.57 2.63
N GLY A 289 0.42 34.14 2.30
CA GLY A 289 -0.37 34.65 1.18
C GLY A 289 0.17 34.28 -0.21
N THR A 290 1.12 33.34 -0.31
CA THR A 290 1.63 32.85 -1.60
C THR A 290 0.70 31.81 -2.23
N LEU A 291 -0.11 31.13 -1.40
CA LEU A 291 -1.20 30.26 -1.81
C LEU A 291 -2.54 30.94 -1.47
N THR A 292 -3.15 31.57 -2.46
CA THR A 292 -4.47 32.20 -2.33
C THR A 292 -5.55 31.27 -2.87
N PHE A 293 -6.62 31.12 -2.10
CA PHE A 293 -7.84 30.47 -2.56
C PHE A 293 -8.92 31.53 -2.84
N PRO A 294 -9.86 31.24 -3.75
CA PRO A 294 -11.07 32.05 -3.92
C PRO A 294 -11.86 32.17 -2.60
N ASP A 295 -12.82 33.10 -2.55
CA ASP A 295 -13.71 33.23 -1.40
C ASP A 295 -14.49 31.92 -1.21
N GLY A 296 -14.35 31.28 -0.04
CA GLY A 296 -14.97 29.98 0.25
C GLY A 296 -14.23 29.17 1.32
N ASN A 297 -14.85 28.08 1.78
CA ASN A 297 -14.25 27.18 2.76
C ASN A 297 -13.44 26.08 2.06
N PHE A 298 -12.13 26.27 1.97
CA PHE A 298 -11.20 25.27 1.44
C PHE A 298 -10.45 24.53 2.54
N GLU A 299 -10.54 23.21 2.50
CA GLU A 299 -9.84 22.29 3.40
C GLU A 299 -8.89 21.40 2.59
N LEU A 300 -7.67 21.23 3.10
CA LEU A 300 -6.64 20.39 2.51
C LEU A 300 -6.40 19.18 3.39
N GLN A 301 -6.47 17.99 2.80
CA GLN A 301 -6.21 16.73 3.49
C GLN A 301 -5.28 15.86 2.66
N ALA A 302 -4.19 15.37 3.25
CA ALA A 302 -3.32 14.41 2.57
C ALA A 302 -3.94 13.00 2.60
N VAL A 303 -3.91 12.32 1.46
CA VAL A 303 -4.35 10.94 1.29
C VAL A 303 -3.30 10.14 0.54
N GLY A 304 -3.15 8.87 0.88
CA GLY A 304 -2.23 7.97 0.20
C GLY A 304 -2.02 6.66 0.97
N SER A 305 -1.17 5.80 0.44
CA SER A 305 -0.80 4.52 1.05
C SER A 305 -0.20 4.67 2.46
N PHE A 306 0.42 5.82 2.76
CA PHE A 306 1.03 6.12 4.06
C PHE A 306 0.03 6.08 5.23
N GLN A 307 -1.28 6.27 5.00
CA GLN A 307 -2.29 6.18 6.06
C GLN A 307 -2.35 4.76 6.65
N ASN A 308 -2.25 3.74 5.78
CA ASN A 308 -2.16 2.35 6.22
C ASN A 308 -0.87 2.08 6.99
N GLN A 309 0.23 2.73 6.59
CA GLN A 309 1.49 2.64 7.32
C GLN A 309 1.39 3.28 8.71
N ILE A 310 0.71 4.42 8.85
CA ILE A 310 0.41 5.04 10.15
C ILE A 310 -0.41 4.09 11.02
N GLU A 311 -1.48 3.51 10.46
CA GLU A 311 -2.34 2.59 11.20
C GLU A 311 -1.58 1.32 11.63
N ALA A 312 -0.80 0.74 10.71
CA ALA A 312 0.05 -0.40 11.01
C ALA A 312 1.06 -0.08 12.12
N ASN A 313 1.73 1.06 12.05
CA ASN A 313 2.69 1.51 13.09
C ASN A 313 2.00 1.69 14.45
N ARG A 314 0.80 2.29 14.48
CA ARG A 314 0.01 2.44 15.72
C ARG A 314 -0.39 1.09 16.31
N ARG A 315 -0.76 0.12 15.47
CA ARG A 315 -1.08 -1.25 15.90
C ARG A 315 0.16 -1.97 16.42
N LEU A 316 1.29 -1.86 15.71
CA LEU A 316 2.57 -2.46 16.11
C LEU A 316 3.06 -1.96 17.46
N MET A 317 2.82 -0.67 17.78
CA MET A 317 3.13 -0.09 19.09
C MET A 317 2.46 -0.84 20.25
N TRP A 318 1.31 -1.46 20.03
CA TRP A 318 0.63 -2.30 21.03
C TRP A 318 0.97 -3.79 20.89
N ILE A 319 1.13 -4.29 19.67
CA ILE A 319 1.44 -5.71 19.41
C ILE A 319 2.82 -6.07 19.97
N ILE A 320 3.86 -5.24 19.75
CA ILE A 320 5.23 -5.55 20.18
C ILE A 320 5.31 -5.74 21.71
N PRO A 321 4.85 -4.80 22.56
CA PRO A 321 4.81 -5.02 24.01
C PRO A 321 3.99 -6.24 24.41
N THR A 322 2.87 -6.50 23.73
CA THR A 322 2.02 -7.66 24.02
C THR A 322 2.75 -8.98 23.75
N VAL A 323 3.44 -9.09 22.62
CA VAL A 323 4.23 -10.28 22.27
C VAL A 323 5.37 -10.47 23.27
N LEU A 324 6.09 -9.40 23.64
CA LEU A 324 7.15 -9.48 24.64
C LEU A 324 6.63 -9.90 26.02
N LEU A 325 5.46 -9.40 26.42
CA LEU A 325 4.81 -9.77 27.67
C LEU A 325 4.35 -11.23 27.67
N VAL A 326 3.74 -11.70 26.59
CA VAL A 326 3.32 -13.10 26.44
C VAL A 326 4.53 -14.02 26.43
N ASN A 327 5.61 -13.64 25.74
CA ASN A 327 6.85 -14.41 25.75
C ASN A 327 7.44 -14.49 27.17
N LEU A 328 7.56 -13.35 27.87
CA LEU A 328 8.01 -13.32 29.26
C LEU A 328 7.12 -14.17 30.18
N LEU A 329 5.80 -14.15 29.97
CA LEU A 329 4.84 -14.97 30.72
C LEU A 329 5.06 -16.46 30.47
N ILE A 330 5.28 -16.90 29.22
CA ILE A 330 5.56 -18.30 28.89
C ILE A 330 6.87 -18.76 29.55
N ILE A 331 7.92 -17.94 29.50
CA ILE A 331 9.19 -18.24 30.18
C ILE A 331 8.95 -18.32 31.71
N TYR A 332 8.20 -17.37 32.28
CA TYR A 332 7.87 -17.37 33.70
C TYR A 332 7.09 -18.64 34.10
N LEU A 333 6.12 -19.09 33.30
CA LEU A 333 5.39 -20.33 33.56
C LEU A 333 6.30 -21.57 33.49
N SER A 334 7.36 -21.53 32.67
CA SER A 334 8.33 -22.62 32.56
C SER A 334 9.27 -22.72 33.77
N PHE A 335 9.73 -21.59 34.32
CA PHE A 335 10.74 -21.58 35.40
C PHE A 335 10.16 -21.25 36.78
N GLN A 336 8.96 -20.67 36.83
CA GLN A 336 8.30 -20.13 38.04
C GLN A 336 9.15 -19.12 38.83
N ASP A 337 10.18 -18.56 38.21
CA ASP A 337 11.09 -17.57 38.80
C ASP A 337 11.24 -16.38 37.84
N LEU A 338 10.80 -15.20 38.30
CA LEU A 338 10.82 -13.98 37.50
C LEU A 338 12.24 -13.52 37.18
N ALA A 339 13.20 -13.77 38.07
CA ALA A 339 14.59 -13.40 37.83
C ALA A 339 15.19 -14.28 36.73
N ILE A 340 14.99 -15.60 36.79
CA ILE A 340 15.45 -16.51 35.73
C ILE A 340 14.77 -16.16 34.39
N ALA A 341 13.47 -15.85 34.42
CA ALA A 341 12.75 -15.44 33.21
C ALA A 341 13.32 -14.16 32.60
N ALA A 342 13.63 -13.14 33.41
CA ALA A 342 14.27 -11.92 32.94
C ALA A 342 15.68 -12.14 32.39
N ILE A 343 16.43 -13.10 32.95
CA ILE A 343 17.77 -13.47 32.47
C ILE A 343 17.68 -14.12 31.09
N VAL A 344 16.75 -15.05 30.89
CA VAL A 344 16.50 -15.63 29.56
C VAL A 344 16.02 -14.55 28.57
N PHE A 345 15.14 -13.65 29.02
CA PHE A 345 14.63 -12.54 28.23
C PHE A 345 15.73 -11.57 27.75
N SER A 346 16.87 -11.50 28.46
CA SER A 346 18.03 -10.68 28.06
C SER A 346 18.65 -11.08 26.71
N GLY A 347 18.34 -12.27 26.19
CA GLY A 347 18.73 -12.69 24.84
C GLY A 347 18.01 -11.92 23.72
N ILE A 348 16.78 -11.44 23.97
CA ILE A 348 15.97 -10.76 22.94
C ILE A 348 16.62 -9.46 22.44
N PRO A 349 17.06 -8.52 23.31
CA PRO A 349 17.75 -7.30 22.85
C PRO A 349 19.00 -7.56 22.00
N VAL A 350 19.72 -8.65 22.28
CA VAL A 350 20.95 -9.03 21.57
C VAL A 350 20.62 -9.49 20.15
N ALA A 351 19.64 -10.39 20.02
CA ALA A 351 19.14 -10.81 18.72
C ALA A 351 18.53 -9.65 17.94
N PHE A 352 17.74 -8.79 18.60
CA PHE A 352 17.16 -7.58 18.01
C PHE A 352 18.24 -6.66 17.42
N ALA A 353 19.33 -6.43 18.14
CA ALA A 353 20.46 -5.64 17.66
C ALA A 353 21.06 -6.24 16.38
N GLY A 354 21.26 -7.57 16.33
CA GLY A 354 21.72 -8.26 15.12
C GLY A 354 20.78 -8.09 13.93
N GLY A 355 19.46 -8.19 14.16
CA GLY A 355 18.45 -7.95 13.12
C GLY A 355 18.46 -6.52 12.60
N MET A 356 18.56 -5.52 13.50
CA MET A 356 18.65 -4.11 13.14
C MET A 356 19.92 -3.80 12.33
N ILE A 357 21.07 -4.38 12.70
CA ILE A 357 22.33 -4.22 11.96
C ILE A 357 22.18 -4.79 10.54
N ALA A 358 21.57 -5.96 10.38
CA ALA A 358 21.37 -6.57 9.06
C ALA A 358 20.44 -5.74 8.16
N VAL A 359 19.33 -5.22 8.72
CA VAL A 359 18.42 -4.32 8.00
C VAL A 359 19.14 -3.05 7.55
N ALA A 360 19.90 -2.43 8.46
CA ALA A 360 20.68 -1.23 8.17
C ALA A 360 21.76 -1.48 7.10
N TRP A 361 22.44 -2.63 7.16
CA TRP A 361 23.51 -2.96 6.22
C TRP A 361 23.00 -3.25 4.80
N MET A 362 21.80 -3.84 4.66
CA MET A 362 21.17 -4.04 3.34
C MET A 362 20.40 -2.83 2.83
N GLY A 363 20.27 -1.77 3.62
CA GLY A 363 19.57 -0.54 3.23
C GLY A 363 18.08 -0.77 2.91
N VAL A 364 17.43 -1.68 3.63
CA VAL A 364 16.00 -1.97 3.44
C VAL A 364 15.17 -1.01 4.30
N ASP A 365 14.18 -0.37 3.70
CA ASP A 365 13.26 0.53 4.40
C ASP A 365 12.47 -0.20 5.47
N MET A 366 12.25 0.46 6.60
CA MET A 366 11.47 -0.09 7.70
C MET A 366 9.98 -0.15 7.31
N ASN A 367 9.45 -1.36 7.20
CA ASN A 367 8.05 -1.59 6.85
C ASN A 367 7.41 -2.68 7.74
N THR A 368 6.12 -2.92 7.55
CA THR A 368 5.36 -3.91 8.35
C THR A 368 5.91 -5.33 8.21
N ALA A 369 6.44 -5.71 7.04
CA ALA A 369 7.01 -7.04 6.82
C ALA A 369 8.30 -7.26 7.64
N VAL A 370 9.15 -6.24 7.72
CA VAL A 370 10.36 -6.25 8.57
C VAL A 370 9.98 -6.45 10.05
N TRP A 371 8.94 -5.76 10.53
CA TRP A 371 8.44 -5.94 11.90
C TRP A 371 7.90 -7.34 12.20
N VAL A 372 7.22 -7.96 11.24
CA VAL A 372 6.81 -9.37 11.36
C VAL A 372 8.03 -10.29 11.50
N GLY A 373 9.11 -10.00 10.77
CA GLY A 373 10.39 -10.67 10.94
C GLY A 373 10.95 -10.55 12.36
N PHE A 374 10.94 -9.34 12.94
CA PHE A 374 11.36 -9.13 14.33
C PHE A 374 10.50 -9.88 15.35
N ILE A 375 9.18 -9.92 15.14
CA ILE A 375 8.26 -10.68 16.00
C ILE A 375 8.62 -12.18 15.97
N ALA A 376 8.91 -12.73 14.78
CA ALA A 376 9.36 -14.11 14.65
C ALA A 376 10.72 -14.33 15.34
N LEU A 377 11.66 -13.40 15.17
CA LEU A 377 12.97 -13.45 15.83
C LEU A 377 12.85 -13.47 17.36
N PHE A 378 11.95 -12.68 17.95
CA PHE A 378 11.74 -12.67 19.41
C PHE A 378 11.30 -14.03 19.96
N GLY A 379 10.54 -14.80 19.19
CA GLY A 379 10.15 -16.16 19.56
C GLY A 379 11.32 -17.14 19.47
N ILE A 380 12.05 -17.11 18.36
CA ILE A 380 13.11 -18.08 18.06
C ILE A 380 14.34 -17.84 18.96
N ALA A 381 14.76 -16.58 19.14
CA ALA A 381 15.96 -16.23 19.90
C ALA A 381 15.88 -16.55 21.41
N VAL A 382 14.67 -16.82 21.93
CA VAL A 382 14.47 -17.19 23.33
C VAL A 382 14.75 -18.67 23.58
N ASP A 383 14.62 -19.53 22.57
CA ASP A 383 14.72 -20.98 22.72
C ASP A 383 16.09 -21.39 23.29
N ASP A 384 17.18 -20.84 22.74
CA ASP A 384 18.54 -21.09 23.22
C ASP A 384 18.75 -20.66 24.68
N GLY A 385 18.18 -19.52 25.07
CA GLY A 385 18.21 -19.03 26.45
C GLY A 385 17.46 -19.95 27.42
N VAL A 386 16.26 -20.40 27.04
CA VAL A 386 15.45 -21.36 27.83
C VAL A 386 16.22 -22.65 28.00
N VAL A 387 16.74 -23.19 26.89
CA VAL A 387 17.52 -24.43 26.86
C VAL A 387 18.75 -24.36 27.77
N MET A 388 19.52 -23.27 27.73
CA MET A 388 20.67 -23.07 28.63
C MET A 388 20.24 -22.96 30.09
N ALA A 389 19.20 -22.16 30.38
CA ALA A 389 18.70 -21.98 31.74
C ALA A 389 18.15 -23.29 32.34
N THR A 390 17.44 -24.11 31.56
CA THR A 390 16.96 -25.43 32.00
C THR A 390 18.11 -26.35 32.39
N TYR A 391 19.19 -26.40 31.58
CA TYR A 391 20.35 -27.24 31.89
C TYR A 391 21.13 -26.74 33.11
N ILE A 392 21.27 -25.43 33.26
CA ILE A 392 21.86 -24.84 34.48
C ILE A 392 21.04 -25.27 35.70
N GLN A 393 19.71 -25.14 35.67
CA GLN A 393 18.85 -25.54 36.78
C GLN A 393 18.93 -27.04 37.09
N GLN A 394 18.96 -27.90 36.06
CA GLN A 394 19.13 -29.35 36.25
C GLN A 394 20.50 -29.71 36.86
N THR A 395 21.56 -29.01 36.47
CA THR A 395 22.92 -29.25 36.98
C THR A 395 23.03 -28.80 38.44
N LEU A 396 22.45 -27.65 38.79
CA LEU A 396 22.37 -27.14 40.16
C LEU A 396 21.49 -28.00 41.08
N LYS A 397 20.49 -28.71 40.55
CA LYS A 397 19.72 -29.70 41.32
C LYS A 397 20.51 -30.97 41.62
N ARG A 398 21.38 -31.39 40.70
CA ARG A 398 22.17 -32.64 40.84
C ARG A 398 23.44 -32.47 41.67
N ARG A 399 24.01 -31.27 41.69
CA ARG A 399 25.27 -30.96 42.39
C ARG A 399 25.00 -30.04 43.57
N SER A 400 25.41 -30.47 44.77
CA SER A 400 25.38 -29.60 45.95
C SER A 400 26.44 -28.51 45.82
N VAL A 401 26.01 -27.27 45.64
CA VAL A 401 26.92 -26.12 45.49
C VAL A 401 27.27 -25.57 46.88
N THR A 402 28.53 -25.71 47.30
CA THR A 402 29.02 -25.27 48.62
C THR A 402 29.91 -24.02 48.56
N SER A 403 30.42 -23.65 47.38
CA SER A 403 31.31 -22.50 47.17
C SER A 403 30.96 -21.74 45.87
N ILE A 404 31.35 -20.46 45.80
CA ILE A 404 31.25 -19.64 44.57
C ILE A 404 32.06 -20.27 43.43
N ALA A 405 33.20 -20.90 43.74
CA ALA A 405 33.99 -21.62 42.75
C ALA A 405 33.24 -22.83 42.19
N ASP A 406 32.54 -23.59 43.05
CA ASP A 406 31.70 -24.72 42.62
C ASP A 406 30.48 -24.27 41.80
N LEU A 407 29.92 -23.09 42.10
CA LEU A 407 28.83 -22.51 41.31
C LEU A 407 29.29 -22.22 39.87
N ARG A 408 30.45 -21.57 39.73
CA ARG A 408 31.04 -21.26 38.41
C ARG A 408 31.33 -22.53 37.63
N GLU A 409 31.90 -23.54 38.29
CA GLU A 409 32.21 -24.83 37.66
C GLU A 409 30.94 -25.54 37.19
N ALA A 410 29.88 -25.55 38.01
CA ALA A 410 28.60 -26.16 37.64
C ALA A 410 27.96 -25.47 36.41
N ILE A 411 28.01 -24.14 36.34
CA ILE A 411 27.49 -23.36 35.20
C ILE A 411 28.36 -23.58 33.96
N TYR A 412 29.68 -23.65 34.13
CA TYR A 412 30.62 -23.94 33.04
C TYR A 412 30.37 -25.33 32.44
N GLU A 413 30.20 -26.36 33.28
CA GLU A 413 29.86 -27.72 32.86
C GLU A 413 28.51 -27.77 32.12
N ALA A 414 27.50 -27.07 32.63
CA ALA A 414 26.19 -26.96 31.99
C ALA A 414 26.29 -26.31 30.61
N GLY A 415 27.09 -25.24 30.47
CA GLY A 415 27.31 -24.56 29.21
C GLY A 415 28.04 -25.43 28.19
N LEU A 416 29.11 -26.12 28.60
CA LEU A 416 29.87 -27.02 27.71
C LEU A 416 29.00 -28.14 27.13
N LYS A 417 28.04 -28.65 27.90
CA LYS A 417 27.12 -29.71 27.45
C LYS A 417 26.13 -29.22 26.39
N ARG A 418 25.82 -27.92 26.35
CA ARG A 418 24.65 -27.42 25.58
C ARG A 418 24.97 -26.41 24.48
N ILE A 419 26.17 -25.83 24.44
CA ILE A 419 26.64 -25.00 23.32
C ILE A 419 26.46 -25.69 21.96
N ARG A 420 26.74 -27.00 21.85
CA ARG A 420 26.62 -27.72 20.57
C ARG A 420 25.18 -27.77 20.02
N PRO A 421 24.18 -28.20 20.80
CA PRO A 421 22.78 -28.11 20.37
C PRO A 421 22.29 -26.69 20.03
N CYS A 422 22.64 -25.67 20.82
CA CYS A 422 22.24 -24.28 20.57
C CYS A 422 22.84 -23.75 19.26
N VAL A 423 24.14 -23.94 19.04
CA VAL A 423 24.75 -23.56 17.76
C VAL A 423 24.14 -24.34 16.58
N MET A 424 23.74 -25.60 16.78
CA MET A 424 23.07 -26.38 15.74
C MET A 424 21.70 -25.79 15.38
N THR A 425 20.87 -25.39 16.36
CA THR A 425 19.56 -24.76 16.11
C THR A 425 19.72 -23.43 15.37
N THR A 426 20.67 -22.58 15.80
CA THR A 426 20.99 -21.34 15.09
C THR A 426 21.39 -21.60 13.64
N LEU A 427 22.34 -22.51 13.40
CA LEU A 427 22.83 -22.83 12.06
C LEU A 427 21.73 -23.38 11.16
N THR A 428 20.86 -24.23 11.67
CA THR A 428 19.73 -24.75 10.89
C THR A 428 18.79 -23.65 10.44
N THR A 429 18.49 -22.68 11.30
CA THR A 429 17.65 -21.51 10.97
C THR A 429 18.33 -20.61 9.94
N ILE A 430 19.64 -20.36 10.09
CA ILE A 430 20.43 -19.58 9.12
C ILE A 430 20.40 -20.26 7.74
N PHE A 431 20.66 -21.57 7.67
CA PHE A 431 20.63 -22.31 6.41
C PHE A 431 19.23 -22.42 5.82
N ALA A 432 18.18 -22.45 6.64
CA ALA A 432 16.79 -22.44 6.15
C ALA A 432 16.39 -21.10 5.53
N LEU A 433 16.90 -19.97 6.05
CA LEU A 433 16.57 -18.62 5.58
C LEU A 433 17.46 -18.12 4.45
N LEU A 434 18.66 -18.69 4.27
CA LEU A 434 19.60 -18.29 3.22
C LEU A 434 18.99 -18.41 1.79
N PRO A 435 18.27 -19.49 1.42
CA PRO A 435 17.60 -19.56 0.12
C PRO A 435 16.52 -18.48 -0.06
N VAL A 436 15.83 -18.08 1.01
CA VAL A 436 14.79 -17.05 0.95
C VAL A 436 15.39 -15.69 0.61
N LEU A 437 16.57 -15.37 1.16
CA LEU A 437 17.28 -14.12 0.87
C LEU A 437 17.85 -14.05 -0.55
N ILE A 438 18.30 -15.18 -1.08
CA ILE A 438 18.86 -15.28 -2.43
C ILE A 438 17.74 -15.41 -3.48
N SER A 439 16.51 -15.76 -3.08
CA SER A 439 15.38 -15.98 -3.98
C SER A 439 15.10 -14.75 -4.85
N GLN A 440 15.10 -14.97 -6.16
CA GLN A 440 14.72 -13.99 -7.17
C GLN A 440 13.46 -14.49 -7.85
N GLY A 441 12.31 -13.91 -7.51
CA GLY A 441 11.02 -14.37 -8.01
C GLY A 441 9.86 -13.49 -7.59
N ARG A 442 8.66 -13.84 -8.03
CA ARG A 442 7.41 -13.16 -7.63
C ARG A 442 7.19 -13.33 -6.12
N GLY A 443 6.81 -12.25 -5.44
CA GLY A 443 6.65 -12.25 -3.98
C GLY A 443 7.95 -12.35 -3.16
N ALA A 444 9.12 -12.46 -3.80
CA ALA A 444 10.39 -12.56 -3.08
C ALA A 444 10.71 -11.30 -2.28
N ASP A 445 10.24 -10.12 -2.70
CA ASP A 445 10.49 -8.86 -2.00
C ASP A 445 9.92 -8.86 -0.58
N VAL A 446 8.68 -9.36 -0.42
CA VAL A 446 8.04 -9.46 0.90
C VAL A 446 8.72 -10.53 1.76
N ALA A 447 9.02 -11.69 1.19
CA ALA A 447 9.69 -12.77 1.92
C ALA A 447 11.10 -12.39 2.39
N ARG A 448 11.86 -11.68 1.55
CA ARG A 448 13.21 -11.17 1.89
C ARG A 448 13.14 -10.14 3.01
N ALA A 449 12.18 -9.22 2.96
CA ALA A 449 11.98 -8.23 4.01
C ALA A 449 11.65 -8.88 5.38
N MET A 450 10.88 -9.97 5.39
CA MET A 450 10.57 -10.73 6.62
C MET A 450 11.75 -11.57 7.13
N ALA A 451 12.53 -12.17 6.21
CA ALA A 451 13.63 -13.07 6.56
C ALA A 451 14.88 -12.31 7.07
N LEU A 452 15.09 -11.08 6.61
CA LEU A 452 16.31 -10.33 6.87
C LEU A 452 16.56 -10.05 8.36
N PRO A 453 15.58 -9.54 9.15
CA PRO A 453 15.75 -9.37 10.59
C PRO A 453 16.06 -10.68 11.30
N VAL A 454 15.41 -11.77 10.88
CA VAL A 454 15.61 -13.09 11.50
C VAL A 454 17.03 -13.58 11.22
N LEU A 455 17.50 -13.55 9.97
CA LEU A 455 18.87 -13.95 9.65
C LEU A 455 19.90 -13.11 10.43
N GLY A 456 19.75 -11.79 10.42
CA GLY A 456 20.65 -10.88 11.14
C GLY A 456 20.68 -11.15 12.63
N GLY A 457 19.50 -11.37 13.22
CA GLY A 457 19.37 -11.71 14.63
C GLY A 457 20.01 -13.05 14.96
N MET A 458 19.76 -14.08 14.15
CA MET A 458 20.35 -15.40 14.34
C MET A 458 21.87 -15.41 14.13
N LEU A 459 22.46 -14.47 13.38
CA LEU A 459 23.93 -14.37 13.28
C LEU A 459 24.57 -13.87 14.58
N VAL A 460 23.85 -13.06 15.35
CA VAL A 460 24.32 -12.49 16.64
C VAL A 460 23.80 -13.30 17.83
N GLU A 461 22.74 -14.07 17.66
CA GLU A 461 22.10 -14.88 18.70
C GLU A 461 23.03 -15.89 19.40
N PRO A 462 24.04 -16.54 18.77
CA PRO A 462 24.98 -17.41 19.48
C PRO A 462 25.73 -16.71 20.62
N PHE A 463 25.87 -15.38 20.58
CA PHE A 463 26.44 -14.62 21.70
C PHE A 463 25.56 -14.69 22.96
N THR A 464 24.25 -14.90 22.83
CA THR A 464 23.32 -15.05 23.95
C THR A 464 23.63 -16.30 24.79
N THR A 465 24.19 -17.35 24.17
CA THR A 465 24.63 -18.57 24.87
C THR A 465 25.75 -18.26 25.89
N PHE A 466 26.50 -17.16 25.71
CA PHE A 466 27.48 -16.70 26.72
C PHE A 466 26.86 -15.72 27.73
N ILE A 467 25.91 -14.90 27.28
CA ILE A 467 25.26 -13.87 28.11
C ILE A 467 24.38 -14.52 29.18
N VAL A 468 23.52 -15.47 28.81
CA VAL A 468 22.57 -16.10 29.74
C VAL A 468 23.30 -16.78 30.92
N PRO A 469 24.30 -17.66 30.73
CA PRO A 469 25.02 -18.26 31.86
C PRO A 469 25.79 -17.25 32.71
N THR A 470 26.34 -16.20 32.09
CA THR A 470 27.11 -15.18 32.81
C THR A 470 26.21 -14.35 33.72
N ILE A 471 25.06 -13.89 33.20
CA ILE A 471 24.07 -13.15 34.00
C ILE A 471 23.45 -14.07 35.05
N TYR A 472 23.17 -15.34 34.71
CA TYR A 472 22.67 -16.33 35.66
C TYR A 472 23.66 -16.57 36.81
N CYS A 473 24.95 -16.71 36.51
CA CYS A 473 26.01 -16.82 37.51
C CYS A 473 26.09 -15.58 38.39
N ALA A 474 26.08 -14.38 37.79
CA ALA A 474 26.12 -13.12 38.51
C ALA A 474 24.93 -12.96 39.48
N TYR A 475 23.72 -13.36 39.03
CA TYR A 475 22.51 -13.34 39.86
C TYR A 475 22.63 -14.28 41.06
N LEU A 476 23.08 -15.52 40.85
CA LEU A 476 23.24 -16.48 41.94
C LEU A 476 24.38 -16.10 42.90
N GLU A 477 25.51 -15.59 42.39
CA GLU A 477 26.59 -15.06 43.23
C GLU A 477 26.10 -13.89 44.10
N PHE A 478 25.32 -12.98 43.53
CA PHE A 478 24.72 -11.87 44.27
C PHE A 478 23.79 -12.39 45.37
N LYS A 479 22.93 -13.38 45.07
CA LYS A 479 22.03 -14.00 46.04
C LYS A 479 22.79 -14.68 47.20
N ILE A 480 23.92 -15.33 46.90
CA ILE A 480 24.81 -15.94 47.90
C ILE A 480 25.49 -14.86 48.76
N ARG A 481 26.00 -13.79 48.14
CA ARG A 481 26.72 -12.71 48.83
C ARG A 481 25.82 -11.85 49.72
N VAL A 482 24.54 -11.70 49.36
CA VAL A 482 23.53 -10.93 50.10
C VAL A 482 22.83 -11.78 51.19
N GLY A 483 23.12 -13.07 51.31
CA GLY A 483 22.65 -13.91 52.42
C GLY A 483 21.18 -14.36 52.31
N LEU A 484 20.56 -14.32 51.12
CA LEU A 484 19.18 -14.77 50.87
C LEU A 484 19.08 -16.31 50.74
N GLN A 485 19.79 -17.05 51.61
CA GLN A 485 19.97 -18.52 51.55
C GLN A 485 18.70 -19.36 51.84
N GLY A 486 17.56 -18.75 52.17
CA GLY A 486 16.42 -19.46 52.76
C GLY A 486 15.66 -20.46 51.87
N HIS A 487 15.81 -20.47 50.54
CA HIS A 487 14.90 -21.26 49.68
C HIS A 487 15.49 -22.10 48.55
N VAL A 488 16.79 -22.02 48.22
CA VAL A 488 17.31 -22.67 46.99
C VAL A 488 18.03 -24.01 47.25
N LEU A 489 18.44 -24.31 48.50
CA LEU A 489 19.32 -25.46 48.79
C LEU A 489 18.68 -26.61 49.59
N CYS A 490 17.42 -26.51 50.03
CA CYS A 490 16.90 -27.41 51.10
C CYS A 490 15.59 -28.18 50.81
N GLN A 491 15.07 -28.24 49.58
CA GLN A 491 13.77 -28.92 49.36
C GLN A 491 13.83 -30.43 49.01
N ASP A 492 14.99 -31.01 48.65
CA ASP A 492 15.01 -32.42 48.21
C ASP A 492 15.60 -33.42 49.23
N GLN A 493 16.04 -32.98 50.42
CA GLN A 493 16.54 -33.90 51.45
C GLN A 493 15.46 -34.48 52.38
N GLN A 494 14.21 -34.00 52.35
CA GLN A 494 13.14 -34.48 53.24
C GLN A 494 12.20 -35.53 52.62
N GLN A 495 12.25 -35.81 51.32
CA GLN A 495 11.35 -36.80 50.69
C GLN A 495 11.97 -38.19 50.46
N SER A 496 13.30 -38.37 50.58
CA SER A 496 13.93 -39.69 50.40
C SER A 496 14.03 -40.54 51.68
N GLY A 497 13.57 -40.02 52.82
CA GLY A 497 13.71 -40.67 54.14
C GLY A 497 12.51 -41.48 54.65
N SER A 498 11.38 -41.55 53.92
CA SER A 498 10.14 -42.16 54.45
C SER A 498 9.44 -43.19 53.57
N GLN A 499 10.16 -43.87 52.67
CA GLN A 499 9.62 -45.03 51.96
C GLN A 499 10.55 -46.24 52.07
N ASN A 500 10.59 -46.81 53.27
CA ASN A 500 11.07 -48.17 53.48
C ASN A 500 10.01 -48.92 54.29
N SER A 501 8.94 -49.39 53.62
CA SER A 501 8.22 -50.60 54.02
C SER A 501 7.26 -51.04 52.91
N SER A 502 7.29 -52.35 52.65
CA SER A 502 6.38 -53.17 51.83
C SER A 502 6.30 -52.87 50.33
N PHE A 503 6.83 -53.78 49.50
CA PHE A 503 6.04 -54.48 48.47
C PHE A 503 6.80 -55.72 47.97
N ASP A 504 6.13 -56.87 48.07
CA ASP A 504 6.55 -58.22 47.69
C ASP A 504 6.71 -58.38 46.15
N PRO A 505 7.54 -59.32 45.64
CA PRO A 505 7.76 -59.53 44.23
C PRO A 505 6.94 -60.71 43.69
N ALA A 506 5.94 -60.46 42.84
CA ALA A 506 5.38 -61.50 41.99
C ALA A 506 4.65 -60.88 40.79
N LEU A 507 5.22 -61.06 39.59
CA LEU A 507 4.57 -61.66 38.42
C LEU A 507 5.35 -61.30 37.15
N THR A 508 6.14 -62.28 36.71
CA THR A 508 6.64 -62.48 35.37
C THR A 508 5.50 -62.87 34.43
N GLY A 509 5.47 -62.33 33.20
CA GLY A 509 4.73 -62.92 32.09
C GLY A 509 4.53 -61.98 30.89
N PRO A 510 4.67 -62.43 29.62
CA PRO A 510 5.24 -61.60 28.53
C PRO A 510 4.35 -61.45 27.27
N VAL A 511 4.88 -60.71 26.27
CA VAL A 511 4.55 -60.72 24.82
C VAL A 511 3.24 -59.97 24.47
N SER A 512 3.13 -59.06 23.49
CA SER A 512 3.78 -58.94 22.16
C SER A 512 4.15 -57.51 21.78
#